data_AF-A0A833SYG2-F1
#
_entry.id   AF-A0A833SYG2-F1
#
_cell.length_a   1.000
_cell.length_b   1.000
_cell.length_c   1.000
_cell.angle_alpha   90.00
_cell.angle_beta   90.00
_cell.angle_gamma   90.00
#
_symmetry.space_group_name_H-M   'P 1'
#
loop_
_entity.id
_entity.type
_entity.pdbx_description
1 polymer ?
#
loop_
_entity_poly.entity_id
_entity_poly.type
_entity_poly.pdbx_seq_one_letter_code
_entity_poly.pdbx_strand_id
1 'polypeptide(L)'
;MKASCDLVIWMTAGRGIMHSEMPKSHDPAHGLQLWVNLPKLRKMIQPRYQDVPRESVPHAFNDDKSVEALVFAGEVFGQRGPIETETPVTYVHFLLDAGAKLEYPIPSTHNALVYAISGREGPMCWSFHPATRGDRDGEGRRWCGTDGSREGQAGGDRDDWRTSQ
;
A
#
# COMPACT_ATOMS: atom_id res chain seq x y z
N MET A 1 -4.98 21.34 -20.49
CA MET A 1 -5.67 20.62 -19.39
C MET A 1 -4.65 19.66 -18.80
N LYS A 2 -4.27 19.81 -17.52
CA LYS A 2 -3.32 18.89 -16.90
C LYS A 2 -3.99 17.51 -16.80
N ALA A 3 -3.37 16.48 -17.37
CA ALA A 3 -3.69 15.11 -17.01
C ALA A 3 -3.48 15.00 -15.49
N SER A 4 -4.53 14.63 -14.76
CA SER A 4 -4.43 14.30 -13.33
C SER A 4 -3.71 12.95 -13.26
N CYS A 5 -2.39 12.98 -13.28
CA CYS A 5 -1.53 11.79 -13.29
C CYS A 5 -1.29 11.22 -11.89
N ASP A 6 -1.96 11.78 -10.89
CA ASP A 6 -1.64 11.60 -9.47
C ASP A 6 -2.93 11.55 -8.62
N LEU A 7 -3.91 10.75 -9.06
CA LEU A 7 -5.16 10.53 -8.33
C LEU A 7 -5.23 9.08 -7.87
N VAL A 8 -5.56 8.85 -6.61
CA VAL A 8 -5.95 7.52 -6.12
C VAL A 8 -7.47 7.47 -6.03
N ILE A 9 -8.05 6.42 -6.62
CA ILE A 9 -9.48 6.12 -6.50
C ILE A 9 -9.61 4.91 -5.58
N TRP A 10 -10.22 5.10 -4.42
CA TRP A 10 -10.55 4.01 -3.51
C TRP A 10 -12.03 3.66 -3.63
N MET A 11 -12.30 2.51 -4.26
CA MET A 11 -13.65 2.04 -4.54
C MET A 11 -14.01 0.86 -3.62
N THR A 12 -15.02 1.05 -2.79
CA THR A 12 -15.68 -0.01 -2.03
C THR A 12 -16.86 -0.52 -2.85
N ALA A 13 -16.75 -1.71 -3.45
CA ALA A 13 -17.81 -2.29 -4.28
C ALA A 13 -19.05 -2.73 -3.47
N GLY A 14 -18.85 -3.25 -2.26
CA GLY A 14 -19.94 -3.69 -1.37
C GLY A 14 -20.90 -4.66 -2.06
N ARG A 15 -22.21 -4.41 -1.93
CA ARG A 15 -23.28 -5.23 -2.54
C ARG A 15 -23.28 -5.26 -4.08
N GLY A 16 -22.43 -4.50 -4.74
CA GLY A 16 -22.25 -4.53 -6.20
C GLY A 16 -22.06 -3.15 -6.81
N ILE A 17 -21.23 -3.10 -7.84
CA ILE A 17 -20.95 -1.89 -8.60
C ILE A 17 -20.74 -2.25 -10.07
N MET A 18 -21.21 -1.38 -10.97
CA MET A 18 -20.93 -1.47 -12.40
C MET A 18 -20.13 -0.22 -12.76
N HIS A 19 -18.90 -0.41 -13.25
CA HIS A 19 -17.99 0.69 -13.57
C HIS A 19 -17.21 0.41 -14.84
N SER A 20 -16.62 1.47 -15.39
CA SER A 20 -15.70 1.42 -16.52
C SER A 20 -14.56 2.39 -16.23
N GLU A 21 -13.34 1.93 -16.45
CA GLU A 21 -12.12 2.71 -16.29
C GLU A 21 -11.45 2.79 -17.66
N MET A 22 -11.34 4.00 -18.19
CA MET A 22 -10.79 4.26 -19.52
C MET A 22 -9.74 5.37 -19.44
N PRO A 23 -8.59 5.23 -20.13
CA PRO A 23 -7.62 6.32 -20.25
C PRO A 23 -8.29 7.57 -20.83
N LYS A 24 -8.00 8.73 -20.23
CA LYS A 24 -8.54 10.02 -20.69
C LYS A 24 -7.76 10.62 -21.87
N SER A 25 -6.55 10.15 -22.12
CA SER A 25 -5.67 10.60 -23.20
C SER A 25 -5.25 9.43 -24.09
N HIS A 26 -4.64 9.76 -25.24
CA HIS A 26 -4.05 8.78 -26.15
C HIS A 26 -2.68 8.27 -25.68
N ASP A 27 -2.08 8.94 -24.69
CA ASP A 27 -0.83 8.49 -24.07
C ASP A 27 -1.10 7.26 -23.18
N PRO A 28 -0.17 6.29 -23.10
CA PRO A 28 -0.33 5.14 -22.22
C PRO A 28 -0.55 5.56 -20.76
N ALA A 29 -1.61 5.05 -20.15
CA ALA A 29 -1.83 5.19 -18.72
C ALA A 29 -1.01 4.13 -17.97
N HIS A 30 -0.29 4.56 -16.93
CA HIS A 30 0.40 3.68 -16.00
C HIS A 30 -0.26 3.82 -14.63
N GLY A 31 -0.71 2.69 -14.07
CA GLY A 31 -1.40 2.68 -12.79
C GLY A 31 -1.31 1.32 -12.13
N LEU A 32 -1.61 1.29 -10.83
CA LEU A 32 -1.70 0.07 -10.04
C LEU A 32 -3.15 -0.11 -9.59
N GLN A 33 -3.67 -1.33 -9.71
CA GLN A 33 -4.99 -1.69 -9.19
C GLN A 33 -4.82 -2.77 -8.13
N LEU A 34 -5.32 -2.49 -6.93
CA LEU A 34 -5.26 -3.40 -5.79
C LEU A 34 -6.68 -3.72 -5.33
N TRP A 35 -6.96 -5.00 -5.11
CA TRP A 35 -8.24 -5.46 -4.58
C TRP A 35 -8.06 -5.90 -3.13
N VAL A 36 -8.76 -5.23 -2.23
CA VAL A 36 -8.77 -5.56 -0.80
C VAL A 36 -10.10 -6.23 -0.48
N ASN A 37 -10.03 -7.43 0.10
CA ASN A 37 -11.24 -8.15 0.47
C ASN A 37 -12.00 -7.42 1.58
N LEU A 38 -13.32 -7.38 1.48
CA LEU A 38 -14.18 -6.92 2.57
C LEU A 38 -14.42 -8.07 3.56
N PRO A 39 -14.39 -7.79 4.88
CA PRO A 39 -14.84 -8.74 5.89
C PRO A 39 -16.24 -9.25 5.57
N LYS A 40 -16.54 -10.51 5.91
CA LYS A 40 -17.83 -11.16 5.61
C LYS A 40 -19.05 -10.31 5.96
N LEU A 41 -19.06 -9.70 7.15
CA LEU A 41 -20.15 -8.85 7.63
C LEU A 41 -20.33 -7.54 6.83
N ARG A 42 -19.29 -7.12 6.11
CA ARG A 42 -19.27 -5.88 5.33
C ARG A 42 -19.43 -6.10 3.83
N LYS A 43 -19.51 -7.35 3.35
CA LYS A 43 -19.66 -7.65 1.91
C LYS A 43 -20.91 -7.04 1.26
N MET A 44 -21.96 -6.73 2.03
CA MET A 44 -23.23 -6.19 1.52
C MET A 44 -23.47 -4.71 1.84
N ILE A 45 -22.43 -3.96 2.27
CA ILE A 45 -22.56 -2.52 2.50
C ILE A 45 -22.88 -1.76 1.21
N GLN A 46 -23.35 -0.52 1.35
CA GLN A 46 -23.54 0.37 0.21
C GLN A 46 -22.19 0.64 -0.47
N PRO A 47 -22.14 0.66 -1.81
CA PRO A 47 -20.91 1.02 -2.50
C PRO A 47 -20.49 2.46 -2.19
N ARG A 48 -19.18 2.72 -2.15
CA ARG A 48 -18.62 4.04 -1.85
C ARG A 48 -17.38 4.31 -2.70
N TYR A 49 -17.25 5.55 -3.16
CA TYR A 49 -16.05 6.07 -3.81
C TYR A 49 -15.37 7.11 -2.94
N GLN A 50 -14.04 7.11 -2.95
CA GLN A 50 -13.21 8.16 -2.39
C GLN A 50 -12.16 8.53 -3.42
N ASP A 51 -12.29 9.73 -3.97
CA ASP A 51 -11.31 10.30 -4.87
C ASP A 51 -10.30 11.10 -4.04
N VAL A 52 -9.04 10.69 -4.07
CA VAL A 52 -7.98 11.29 -3.26
C VAL A 52 -6.92 11.88 -4.18
N PRO A 53 -6.98 13.19 -4.47
CA PRO A 53 -5.94 13.89 -5.19
C PRO A 53 -4.63 13.81 -4.40
N ARG A 54 -3.50 13.57 -5.07
CA ARG A 54 -2.20 13.51 -4.41
C ARG A 54 -1.89 14.75 -3.57
N GLU A 55 -2.34 15.93 -3.99
CA GLU A 55 -2.09 17.18 -3.24
C GLU A 55 -2.79 17.20 -1.87
N SER A 56 -3.82 16.36 -1.69
CA SER A 56 -4.53 16.21 -0.41
C SER A 56 -3.89 15.16 0.51
N VAL A 57 -2.93 14.39 0.00
CA VAL A 57 -2.28 13.31 0.74
C VAL A 57 -1.18 13.90 1.61
N PRO A 58 -1.11 13.56 2.91
CA PRO A 58 -0.04 14.04 3.76
C PRO A 58 1.30 13.41 3.35
N HIS A 59 2.30 14.28 3.26
CA HIS A 59 3.70 13.91 3.13
C HIS A 59 4.32 13.81 4.52
N ALA A 60 4.76 12.62 4.89
CA ALA A 60 5.41 12.33 6.15
C ALA A 60 6.89 12.01 5.92
N PHE A 61 7.74 12.33 6.88
CA PHE A 61 9.18 12.10 6.76
C PHE A 61 9.69 11.35 7.98
N ASN A 62 10.68 10.48 7.78
CA ASN A 62 11.45 9.93 8.89
C ASN A 62 12.32 11.02 9.55
N ASP A 63 12.97 10.69 10.67
CA ASP A 63 13.68 11.65 11.52
C ASP A 63 14.76 12.45 10.78
N ASP A 64 15.53 11.79 9.90
CA ASP A 64 16.61 12.42 9.12
C ASP A 64 16.17 12.95 7.75
N LYS A 65 14.88 12.80 7.41
CA LYS A 65 14.24 13.20 6.16
C LYS A 65 14.81 12.54 4.90
N SER A 66 15.53 11.43 5.02
CA SER A 66 16.00 10.64 3.87
C SER A 66 14.92 9.73 3.26
N VAL A 67 13.77 9.58 3.93
CA VAL A 67 12.61 8.83 3.45
C VAL A 67 11.36 9.69 3.55
N GLU A 68 10.68 9.86 2.43
CA GLU A 68 9.38 10.50 2.31
C GLU A 68 8.29 9.43 2.15
N ALA A 69 7.16 9.63 2.82
CA ALA A 69 6.00 8.74 2.80
C ALA A 69 4.75 9.53 2.42
N LEU A 70 4.16 9.21 1.27
CA LEU A 70 2.83 9.66 0.89
C LEU A 70 1.80 8.72 1.51
N VAL A 71 1.10 9.18 2.55
CA VAL A 71 0.23 8.30 3.35
C VAL A 71 -1.21 8.37 2.84
N PHE A 72 -1.61 7.40 2.01
CA PHE A 72 -2.97 7.36 1.47
C PHE A 72 -3.98 6.78 2.46
N ALA A 73 -3.62 5.67 3.13
CA ALA A 73 -4.43 5.03 4.16
C ALA A 73 -3.53 4.57 5.33
N GLY A 74 -4.08 4.53 6.54
CA GLY A 74 -3.33 4.16 7.75
C GLY A 74 -2.54 5.35 8.33
N GLU A 75 -1.48 5.06 9.07
CA GLU A 75 -0.63 6.07 9.72
C GLU A 75 0.85 5.72 9.58
N VAL A 76 1.66 6.69 9.15
CA VAL A 76 3.11 6.54 8.93
C VAL A 76 3.79 7.83 9.39
N PHE A 77 4.88 7.71 10.15
CA PHE A 77 5.64 8.84 10.71
C PHE A 77 4.74 9.91 11.38
N GLY A 78 3.70 9.46 12.10
CA GLY A 78 2.75 10.32 12.81
C GLY A 78 1.72 11.05 11.93
N GLN A 79 1.69 10.80 10.63
CA GLN A 79 0.70 11.36 9.71
C GLN A 79 -0.31 10.30 9.28
N ARG A 80 -1.60 10.65 9.33
CA ARG A 80 -2.71 9.75 8.99
C ARG A 80 -3.25 10.07 7.59
N GLY A 81 -3.38 9.03 6.77
CA GLY A 81 -3.95 9.16 5.43
C GLY A 81 -5.46 9.42 5.43
N PRO A 82 -5.98 10.08 4.38
CA PRO A 82 -7.39 10.49 4.32
C PRO A 82 -8.36 9.36 3.95
N ILE A 83 -7.88 8.23 3.41
CA ILE A 83 -8.76 7.14 2.97
C ILE A 83 -9.35 6.41 4.17
N GLU A 84 -10.67 6.34 4.22
CA GLU A 84 -11.41 5.49 5.15
C GLU A 84 -11.50 4.06 4.62
N THR A 85 -11.01 3.10 5.42
CA THR A 85 -10.95 1.69 5.04
C THR A 85 -11.94 0.84 5.84
N GLU A 86 -12.46 -0.22 5.21
CA GLU A 86 -13.45 -1.13 5.82
C GLU A 86 -12.80 -2.24 6.68
N THR A 87 -11.50 -2.38 6.54
CA THR A 87 -10.59 -3.24 7.30
C THR A 87 -9.29 -2.46 7.53
N PRO A 88 -8.50 -2.72 8.59
CA PRO A 88 -7.21 -2.05 8.77
C PRO A 88 -6.30 -2.25 7.54
N VAL A 89 -5.95 -1.16 6.87
CA VAL A 89 -5.00 -1.14 5.75
C VAL A 89 -4.08 0.06 5.92
N THR A 90 -2.78 -0.17 5.72
CA THR A 90 -1.83 0.90 5.48
C THR A 90 -1.46 0.86 4.00
N TYR A 91 -1.72 1.97 3.31
CA TYR A 91 -1.34 2.14 1.92
C TYR A 91 -0.51 3.41 1.80
N VAL A 92 0.75 3.24 1.43
CA VAL A 92 1.77 4.28 1.45
C VAL A 92 2.68 4.12 0.24
N HIS A 93 3.04 5.25 -0.36
CA HIS A 93 4.08 5.31 -1.38
C HIS A 93 5.32 5.95 -0.75
N PHE A 94 6.38 5.16 -0.60
CA PHE A 94 7.65 5.63 -0.09
C PHE A 94 8.56 6.10 -1.22
N LEU A 95 9.20 7.25 -1.03
CA LEU A 95 10.33 7.73 -1.82
C LEU A 95 11.56 7.74 -0.92
N LEU A 96 12.64 7.13 -1.40
CA LEU A 96 13.88 6.96 -0.66
C LEU A 96 14.99 7.68 -1.39
N ASP A 97 15.77 8.47 -0.66
CA ASP A 97 17.02 9.03 -1.16
C ASP A 97 18.07 7.92 -1.37
N ALA A 98 19.09 8.22 -2.17
CA ALA A 98 20.17 7.29 -2.44
C ALA A 98 20.89 6.89 -1.12
N GLY A 99 20.94 5.58 -0.85
CA GLY A 99 21.55 5.03 0.36
C GLY A 99 20.67 5.11 1.61
N ALA A 100 19.46 5.65 1.52
CA ALA A 100 18.50 5.65 2.63
C ALA A 100 18.11 4.22 3.04
N LYS A 101 17.79 4.05 4.31
CA LYS A 101 17.30 2.78 4.86
C LYS A 101 15.97 3.00 5.53
N LEU A 102 15.00 2.15 5.18
CA LEU A 102 13.68 2.15 5.80
C LEU A 102 13.47 0.86 6.59
N GLU A 103 13.35 1.02 7.91
CA GLU A 103 12.82 -0.01 8.79
C GLU A 103 11.39 0.39 9.16
N TYR A 104 10.42 -0.40 8.69
CA TYR A 104 9.00 -0.12 8.93
C TYR A 104 8.34 -1.31 9.63
N PRO A 105 7.83 -1.14 10.87
CA PRO A 105 7.23 -2.24 11.62
C PRO A 105 5.89 -2.62 11.02
N ILE A 106 5.72 -3.91 10.71
CA ILE A 106 4.43 -4.45 10.28
C ILE A 106 3.76 -5.11 11.49
N PRO A 107 2.52 -4.71 11.84
CA PRO A 107 1.79 -5.40 12.89
C PRO A 107 1.67 -6.88 12.59
N SER A 108 1.79 -7.75 13.59
CA SER A 108 1.74 -9.21 13.41
C SER A 108 0.40 -9.75 12.88
N THR A 109 -0.64 -8.92 12.90
CA THR A 109 -1.97 -9.18 12.33
C THR A 109 -2.08 -8.79 10.85
N HIS A 110 -1.09 -8.09 10.30
CA HIS A 110 -1.10 -7.61 8.94
C HIS A 110 -0.23 -8.48 8.04
N ASN A 111 -0.66 -8.61 6.78
CA ASN A 111 0.22 -9.01 5.70
C ASN A 111 0.73 -7.77 4.98
N ALA A 112 1.93 -7.88 4.39
CA ALA A 112 2.59 -6.78 3.70
C ALA A 112 2.92 -7.17 2.26
N LEU A 113 2.73 -6.23 1.34
CA LEU A 113 3.19 -6.30 -0.04
C LEU A 113 4.02 -5.04 -0.31
N VAL A 114 5.19 -5.21 -0.91
CA VAL A 114 6.01 -4.09 -1.40
C VAL A 114 6.19 -4.27 -2.90
N TYR A 115 5.93 -3.19 -3.64
CA TYR A 115 6.05 -3.15 -5.09
C TYR A 115 6.93 -1.97 -5.49
N ALA A 116 8.06 -2.25 -6.14
CA ALA A 116 8.97 -1.21 -6.63
C ALA A 116 8.46 -0.67 -7.97
N ILE A 117 8.12 0.62 -8.02
CA ILE A 117 7.61 1.30 -9.22
C ILE A 117 8.77 1.72 -10.14
N SER A 118 9.79 2.34 -9.56
CA SER A 118 10.96 2.83 -10.28
C SER A 118 12.14 3.03 -9.33
N GLY A 119 13.35 2.90 -9.84
CA GLY A 119 14.59 3.16 -9.12
C GLY A 119 15.79 2.87 -10.01
N ARG A 120 16.93 3.47 -9.69
CA ARG A 120 18.23 3.10 -10.26
C ARG A 120 19.18 2.99 -9.07
N GLU A 121 19.83 1.83 -8.96
CA GLU A 121 20.96 1.49 -8.07
C GLU A 121 20.66 0.64 -6.83
N GLY A 122 21.40 -0.48 -6.77
CA GLY A 122 21.68 -1.28 -5.58
C GLY A 122 20.63 -2.34 -5.21
N PRO A 123 21.03 -3.48 -4.60
CA PRO A 123 20.07 -4.40 -4.01
C PRO A 123 19.30 -3.66 -2.90
N MET A 124 18.01 -3.41 -3.12
CA MET A 124 17.14 -2.93 -2.05
C MET A 124 16.94 -4.08 -1.06
N CYS A 125 17.56 -3.96 0.11
CA CYS A 125 17.37 -4.91 1.21
C CYS A 125 16.26 -4.40 2.12
N TRP A 126 15.08 -4.99 1.97
CA TRP A 126 13.97 -4.84 2.90
C TRP A 126 14.16 -5.79 4.06
N SER A 127 13.96 -5.33 5.28
CA SER A 127 13.90 -6.22 6.45
C SER A 127 12.55 -6.02 7.12
N PHE A 128 11.71 -7.04 7.10
CA PHE A 128 10.43 -7.01 7.81
C PHE A 128 10.62 -7.70 9.15
N HIS A 129 10.42 -6.93 10.22
CA HIS A 129 10.32 -7.48 11.56
C HIS A 129 8.84 -7.50 11.94
N PRO A 130 8.24 -8.68 12.22
CA PRO A 130 6.92 -8.70 12.83
C PRO A 130 7.00 -7.96 14.17
N ALA A 131 6.12 -6.99 14.39
CA ALA A 131 6.05 -6.30 15.66
C ALA A 131 5.52 -7.27 16.74
N THR A 132 6.40 -8.01 17.41
CA THR A 132 6.07 -8.74 18.64
C THR A 132 6.14 -7.77 19.81
N ARG A 133 5.11 -7.77 20.65
CA ARG A 133 5.06 -6.91 21.84
C ARG A 133 6.13 -7.36 22.82
N GLY A 134 7.27 -6.66 22.80
CA GLY A 134 8.37 -6.85 23.72
C GLY A 134 9.33 -7.94 23.30
N ASP A 135 10.13 -7.71 22.26
CA ASP A 135 11.48 -8.28 22.25
C ASP A 135 12.44 -7.43 21.44
N ARG A 136 13.68 -7.30 21.92
CA ARG A 136 14.77 -6.58 21.23
C ARG A 136 15.42 -7.40 20.13
N ASP A 137 15.02 -8.67 19.96
CA ASP A 137 15.66 -9.61 19.03
C ASP A 137 14.61 -10.46 18.28
N GLY A 138 13.78 -9.84 17.43
CA GLY A 138 12.89 -10.57 16.53
C GLY A 138 13.60 -10.95 15.23
N GLU A 139 13.68 -12.24 14.88
CA GLU A 139 14.22 -12.71 13.59
C GLU A 139 13.53 -12.00 12.41
N GLY A 140 14.21 -11.02 11.84
CA GLY A 140 13.74 -10.29 10.67
C GLY A 140 13.84 -11.15 9.43
N ARG A 141 12.79 -11.16 8.62
CA ARG A 141 12.90 -11.71 7.26
C ARG A 141 13.51 -10.63 6.38
N ARG A 142 14.81 -10.79 6.10
CA ARG A 142 15.55 -9.95 5.16
C ARG A 142 15.27 -10.43 3.73
N TRP A 143 14.67 -9.55 2.94
CA TRP A 143 14.45 -9.71 1.52
C TRP A 143 15.36 -8.74 0.76
N CYS A 144 16.40 -9.26 0.12
CA CYS A 144 17.23 -8.48 -0.79
C CYS A 144 16.90 -8.93 -2.22
N GLY A 145 16.19 -8.07 -2.95
CA GLY A 145 15.92 -8.27 -4.37
C GLY A 145 16.93 -7.52 -5.23
N THR A 146 17.29 -8.09 -6.38
CA THR A 146 17.92 -7.36 -7.49
C THR A 146 16.90 -7.21 -8.61
N ASP A 147 17.06 -6.16 -9.41
CA ASP A 147 16.12 -5.72 -10.45
C ASP A 147 15.45 -6.86 -11.24
N GLY A 148 14.16 -6.69 -11.49
CA GLY A 148 13.36 -7.58 -12.33
C GLY A 148 12.58 -8.62 -11.55
N SER A 149 11.31 -8.30 -11.32
CA SER A 149 10.16 -9.21 -11.14
C SER A 149 10.45 -10.64 -10.67
N ARG A 150 9.94 -10.99 -9.48
CA ARG A 150 9.30 -12.29 -9.23
C ARG A 150 8.36 -12.22 -8.03
N GLU A 151 7.16 -12.73 -8.27
CA GLU A 151 6.03 -12.83 -7.34
C GLU A 151 6.39 -13.60 -6.06
N GLY A 152 5.85 -13.11 -4.95
CA GLY A 152 5.70 -13.84 -3.70
C GLY A 152 4.36 -13.43 -3.09
N GLN A 153 3.36 -14.28 -3.24
CA GLN A 153 1.99 -14.05 -2.80
C GLN A 153 1.81 -14.51 -1.35
N ALA A 154 1.41 -13.60 -0.45
CA ALA A 154 0.68 -13.93 0.78
C ALA A 154 0.04 -12.65 1.35
N GLY A 155 -1.25 -12.48 1.10
CA GLY A 155 -2.05 -11.32 1.53
C GLY A 155 -3.05 -11.64 2.63
N GLY A 156 -3.58 -10.58 3.28
CA GLY A 156 -4.82 -10.54 4.08
C GLY A 156 -4.88 -11.32 5.41
N ASP A 157 -5.46 -10.71 6.45
CA ASP A 157 -5.71 -11.32 7.76
C ASP A 157 -6.16 -12.81 7.66
N ARG A 158 -5.71 -13.64 8.62
CA ARG A 158 -5.65 -15.12 8.52
C ARG A 158 -7.00 -15.80 8.30
N ASP A 159 -8.09 -15.08 8.48
CA ASP A 159 -9.42 -15.62 8.41
C ASP A 159 -10.01 -15.47 6.99
N ASP A 160 -10.11 -16.63 6.32
CA ASP A 160 -11.00 -16.94 5.18
C ASP A 160 -10.32 -17.19 3.81
N TRP A 161 -9.42 -18.17 3.74
CA TRP A 161 -8.85 -18.66 2.47
C TRP A 161 -9.67 -19.74 1.75
N ARG A 162 -10.96 -20.00 2.05
CA ARG A 162 -11.67 -21.09 1.33
C ARG A 162 -11.96 -20.71 -0.12
N THR A 163 -11.28 -21.40 -1.04
CA THR A 163 -11.57 -21.47 -2.47
C THR A 163 -13.01 -21.91 -2.71
N SER A 164 -13.83 -21.03 -3.27
CA SER A 164 -15.10 -21.41 -3.91
C SER A 164 -14.80 -21.95 -5.31
N GLN A 165 -15.05 -23.23 -5.51
CA GLN A 165 -15.41 -23.77 -6.83
C GLN A 165 -16.76 -23.22 -7.27
#